data_AF-A0A950X6L4-F1
#
_entry.id   AF-A0A950X6L4-F1
#
_cell.length_a   1.000
_cell.length_b   1.000
_cell.length_c   1.000
_cell.angle_alpha   90.00
_cell.angle_beta   90.00
_cell.angle_gamma   90.00
#
_symmetry.space_group_name_H-M   'P 1'
#
loop_
_entity.id
_entity.type
_entity.pdbx_description
1 polymer ?
#
loop_
_entity_poly.entity_id
_entity_poly.type
_entity_poly.pdbx_seq_one_letter_code
_entity_poly.pdbx_strand_id
1 'polypeptide(L)'
;MRRALLAALLSFPALLTAQQAPPPKREAPPGVLHSVAVKGNQLYSSADIIKESGLKVGQRVTAAILEQARKKLQDTELFNNVADQYRFQGNPPAYDLTFEITENQQLFPMRFERLGVSDDAVRQYLRDHVMLFSDRIPGTEGVLHRYRAAIQAFVDQTNPSVKIKAAISNDDPKQLSVLFTPDTPPLTISQVTVTGNQAVDTGAILRAVNAVAIGVPLSDMRLKMILDGAIKPLYAAKGYAAVSFPKVETEPSKSNLGVIVKVQIADGPIFKFGAIHFHGSGMDEEEIRSNIPFKPGQTFDAEKVDNFRLDLMRRMKHNGLLDANVVTEANPDDSRRVVNVTYNVVPGSVYNFQTLDIQGLDVTTEPVVAKLWGEKPGKPFNPDYPDFFLKRVQEEGIFDNLADTRSDYSADASTHNVTVHLYFKGGESKAEKARKKKQEDENKTSDGTWSPWPPLLVH
;
A
#
# COMPACT_ATOMS: atom_id res chain seq x y z
N MET A 1 97.27 -30.38 -14.21
CA MET A 1 98.00 -29.13 -14.52
C MET A 1 97.12 -27.94 -14.15
N ARG A 2 97.59 -27.09 -13.25
CA ARG A 2 96.90 -25.90 -12.73
C ARG A 2 96.96 -24.76 -13.75
N ARG A 3 95.84 -24.06 -13.99
CA ARG A 3 95.83 -22.66 -14.44
C ARG A 3 94.80 -21.89 -13.62
N ALA A 4 95.29 -20.95 -12.83
CA ALA A 4 94.52 -20.00 -12.05
C ALA A 4 94.19 -18.78 -12.94
N LEU A 5 92.97 -18.28 -12.85
CA LEU A 5 92.62 -16.94 -13.33
C LEU A 5 91.90 -16.20 -12.20
N LEU A 6 92.48 -15.08 -11.79
CA LEU A 6 91.95 -14.10 -10.84
C LEU A 6 90.71 -13.44 -11.45
N ALA A 7 89.59 -13.44 -10.71
CA ALA A 7 88.43 -12.59 -10.99
C ALA A 7 88.49 -11.36 -10.06
N ALA A 8 88.60 -10.17 -10.65
CA ALA A 8 88.55 -8.90 -9.93
C ALA A 8 87.09 -8.51 -9.65
N LEU A 9 86.73 -8.37 -8.37
CA LEU A 9 85.48 -7.76 -7.93
C LEU A 9 85.55 -6.24 -8.10
N LEU A 10 84.71 -5.68 -8.97
CA LEU A 10 84.41 -4.25 -9.02
C LEU A 10 83.13 -3.99 -8.22
N SER A 11 83.28 -3.32 -7.08
CA SER A 11 82.20 -2.81 -6.24
C SER A 11 81.62 -1.51 -6.83
N PHE A 12 80.40 -1.58 -7.35
CA PHE A 12 79.59 -0.40 -7.67
C PHE A 12 78.87 0.08 -6.39
N PRO A 13 79.00 1.36 -5.98
CA PRO A 13 78.22 1.90 -4.88
C PRO A 13 76.78 2.12 -5.34
N ALA A 14 75.83 1.55 -4.60
CA ALA A 14 74.42 1.85 -4.74
C ALA A 14 74.17 3.32 -4.38
N LEU A 15 73.77 4.14 -5.36
CA LEU A 15 73.23 5.47 -5.09
C LEU A 15 71.87 5.31 -4.41
N LEU A 16 71.87 5.46 -3.08
CA LEU A 16 70.68 5.73 -2.29
C LEU A 16 70.16 7.11 -2.72
N THR A 17 69.12 7.17 -3.55
CA THR A 17 68.31 8.38 -3.67
C THR A 17 67.58 8.59 -2.35
N ALA A 18 68.13 9.46 -1.50
CA ALA A 18 67.44 9.95 -0.32
C ALA A 18 66.14 10.62 -0.77
N GLN A 19 65.00 9.98 -0.48
CA GLN A 19 63.70 10.66 -0.49
C GLN A 19 63.80 11.83 0.49
N GLN A 20 63.88 13.05 -0.02
CA GLN A 20 63.81 14.24 0.82
C GLN A 20 62.48 14.20 1.57
N ALA A 21 62.55 14.16 2.90
CA ALA A 21 61.38 14.35 3.74
C ALA A 21 60.71 15.68 3.33
N PRO A 22 59.37 15.74 3.23
CA PRO A 22 58.68 17.00 2.94
C PRO A 22 59.13 18.06 3.96
N PRO A 23 59.40 19.31 3.51
CA PRO A 23 59.88 20.36 4.39
C PRO A 23 58.90 20.51 5.58
N PRO A 24 59.39 20.74 6.81
CA PRO A 24 58.51 20.92 7.96
C PRO A 24 57.56 22.09 7.67
N LYS A 25 56.25 21.86 7.83
CA LYS A 25 55.24 22.93 7.80
C LYS A 25 55.68 23.98 8.83
N ARG A 26 56.20 25.12 8.36
CA ARG A 26 56.53 26.24 9.25
C ARG A 26 55.25 26.68 9.92
N GLU A 27 55.21 26.60 11.25
CA GLU A 27 54.07 27.08 12.03
C GLU A 27 53.83 28.56 11.75
N ALA A 28 52.57 28.93 11.54
CA ALA A 28 52.19 30.29 11.18
C ALA A 28 52.52 31.25 12.35
N PRO A 29 53.35 32.30 12.14
CA PRO A 29 53.74 33.21 13.21
C PRO A 29 52.52 33.97 13.76
N PRO A 30 52.47 34.31 15.06
CA PRO A 30 51.38 35.11 15.60
C PRO A 30 51.19 36.43 14.83
N GLY A 31 49.94 36.77 14.51
CA GLY A 31 49.62 37.97 13.73
C GLY A 31 48.19 38.45 13.97
N VAL A 32 47.68 39.28 13.06
CA VAL A 32 46.32 39.84 13.11
C VAL A 32 45.54 39.38 11.89
N LEU A 33 44.27 38.99 12.08
CA LEU A 33 43.40 38.58 10.99
C LEU A 33 42.90 39.82 10.23
N HIS A 34 43.33 39.99 8.98
CA HIS A 34 42.96 41.13 8.14
C HIS A 34 41.68 40.85 7.33
N SER A 35 41.54 39.65 6.76
CA SER A 35 40.34 39.28 6.02
C SER A 35 40.02 37.79 6.15
N VAL A 36 38.73 37.45 5.98
CA VAL A 36 38.25 36.07 5.87
C VAL A 36 37.29 35.97 4.69
N ALA A 37 37.56 35.03 3.78
CA ALA A 37 36.71 34.69 2.67
C ALA A 37 36.27 33.22 2.76
N VAL A 38 35.18 32.88 2.08
CA VAL A 38 34.70 31.51 1.94
C VAL A 38 34.48 31.21 0.45
N LYS A 39 34.86 30.01 0.01
CA LYS A 39 34.65 29.49 -1.34
C LYS A 39 34.01 28.11 -1.29
N GLY A 40 33.15 27.83 -2.25
CA GLY A 40 32.49 26.52 -2.40
C GLY A 40 31.16 26.39 -1.64
N ASN A 41 30.78 27.41 -0.86
CA ASN A 41 29.46 27.48 -0.23
C ASN A 41 28.35 27.71 -1.26
N GLN A 42 27.21 27.06 -1.07
CA GLN A 42 26.03 27.14 -1.94
C GLN A 42 24.77 27.40 -1.12
N LEU A 43 24.52 26.53 -0.14
CA LEU A 43 23.36 26.60 0.76
C LEU A 43 23.55 27.64 1.85
N TYR A 44 24.77 27.77 2.38
CA TYR A 44 25.05 28.64 3.51
C TYR A 44 25.77 29.91 3.09
N SER A 45 25.46 31.03 3.74
CA SER A 45 26.12 32.30 3.45
C SER A 45 27.56 32.29 3.97
N SER A 46 28.48 32.96 3.24
CA SER A 46 29.87 33.10 3.69
C SER A 46 29.94 33.78 5.07
N ALA A 47 29.07 34.75 5.34
CA ALA A 47 29.01 35.46 6.61
C ALA A 47 28.68 34.53 7.79
N ASP A 48 27.70 33.63 7.62
CA ASP A 48 27.31 32.68 8.67
C ASP A 48 28.38 31.63 8.90
N ILE A 49 29.05 31.17 7.85
CA ILE A 49 30.18 30.23 7.96
C ILE A 49 31.34 30.88 8.70
N ILE A 50 31.67 32.14 8.39
CA ILE A 50 32.70 32.90 9.13
C ILE A 50 32.30 33.05 10.59
N LYS A 51 31.04 33.38 10.88
CA LYS A 51 30.53 33.49 12.25
C LYS A 51 30.63 32.15 12.99
N GLU A 52 30.27 31.04 12.36
CA GLU A 52 30.37 29.69 12.93
C GLU A 52 31.83 29.34 13.24
N SER A 53 32.78 29.70 12.38
CA SER A 53 34.22 29.48 12.63
C SER A 53 34.72 30.17 13.92
N GLY A 54 34.00 31.18 14.42
CA GLY A 54 34.37 31.97 15.59
C GLY A 54 35.43 33.03 15.33
N LEU A 55 35.90 33.17 14.09
CA LEU A 55 36.90 34.16 13.72
C LEU A 55 36.29 35.57 13.58
N LYS A 56 37.05 36.58 14.02
CA LYS A 56 36.69 38.00 13.88
C LYS A 56 37.83 38.76 13.22
N VAL A 57 37.51 39.53 12.18
CA VAL A 57 38.48 40.43 11.54
C VAL A 57 39.01 41.42 12.59
N GLY A 58 40.33 41.66 12.57
CA GLY A 58 41.07 42.48 13.51
C GLY A 58 41.58 41.76 14.76
N GLN A 59 41.20 40.49 14.99
CA GLN A 59 41.68 39.74 16.15
C GLN A 59 43.10 39.20 15.96
N ARG A 60 43.81 38.96 17.07
CA ARG A 60 45.10 38.24 17.02
C ARG A 60 44.87 36.76 16.73
N VAL A 61 45.64 36.20 15.81
CA VAL A 61 45.55 34.79 15.40
C VAL A 61 46.89 34.10 15.48
N THR A 62 46.84 32.80 15.74
CA THR A 62 47.98 31.86 15.71
C THR A 62 47.58 30.66 14.86
N ALA A 63 48.53 29.81 14.48
CA ALA A 63 48.24 28.54 13.81
C ALA A 63 47.19 27.71 14.55
N ALA A 64 47.26 27.66 15.89
CA ALA A 64 46.29 26.95 16.72
C ALA A 64 44.87 27.52 16.63
N ILE A 65 44.72 28.85 16.58
CA ILE A 65 43.39 29.50 16.44
C ILE A 65 42.78 29.22 15.07
N LEU A 66 43.60 29.27 14.00
CA LEU A 66 43.13 28.96 12.64
C LEU A 66 42.71 27.49 12.50
N GLU A 67 43.53 26.58 13.06
CA GLU A 67 43.20 25.15 13.10
C GLU A 67 41.94 24.88 13.92
N GLN A 68 41.78 25.52 15.08
CA GLN A 68 40.57 25.41 15.89
C GLN A 68 39.33 25.89 15.13
N ALA A 69 39.44 26.98 14.37
CA ALA A 69 38.34 27.50 13.55
C ALA A 69 37.97 26.53 12.41
N ARG A 70 38.96 25.97 11.71
CA ARG A 70 38.75 24.93 10.70
C ARG A 70 38.08 23.70 11.30
N LYS A 71 38.64 23.19 12.41
CA LYS A 71 38.11 22.03 13.13
C LYS A 71 36.68 22.26 13.59
N LYS A 72 36.36 23.46 14.11
CA LYS A 72 35.00 23.80 14.51
C LYS A 72 34.01 23.69 13.36
N LEU A 73 34.39 24.14 12.15
CA LEU A 73 33.56 23.97 10.96
C LEU A 73 33.44 22.49 10.54
N GLN A 74 34.52 21.71 10.61
CA GLN A 74 34.51 20.27 10.31
C GLN A 74 33.62 19.49 11.27
N ASP A 75 33.71 19.79 12.57
CA ASP A 75 32.96 19.14 13.64
C ASP A 75 31.45 19.45 13.54
N THR A 76 31.02 20.42 12.71
CA THR A 76 29.59 20.61 12.40
C THR A 76 29.02 19.48 11.54
N GLU A 77 29.87 18.79 10.78
CA GLU A 77 29.53 17.79 9.77
C GLU A 77 28.53 18.25 8.69
N LEU A 78 28.28 19.57 8.59
CA LEU A 78 27.52 20.19 7.49
C LEU A 78 28.32 20.20 6.18
N PHE A 79 29.63 20.01 6.27
CA PHE A 79 30.56 20.05 5.16
C PHE A 79 31.30 18.71 5.06
N ASN A 80 31.34 18.15 3.84
CA ASN A 80 32.14 16.97 3.53
C ASN A 80 33.64 17.27 3.55
N ASN A 81 34.01 18.53 3.30
CA ASN A 81 35.39 19.00 3.36
C ASN A 81 35.45 20.45 3.85
N VAL A 82 36.45 20.75 4.69
CA VAL A 82 36.81 22.11 5.09
C VAL A 82 38.33 22.22 5.04
N ALA A 83 38.81 23.01 4.09
CA ALA A 83 40.19 23.43 4.02
C ALA A 83 40.29 24.92 4.38
N ASP A 84 41.41 25.31 5.00
CA ASP A 84 41.82 26.71 5.08
C ASP A 84 43.14 26.91 4.34
N GLN A 85 43.18 28.02 3.60
CA GLN A 85 44.35 28.56 2.96
C GLN A 85 44.55 29.98 3.48
N TYR A 86 45.78 30.34 3.80
CA TYR A 86 46.07 31.70 4.24
C TYR A 86 47.38 32.22 3.64
N ARG A 87 47.43 33.54 3.50
CA ARG A 87 48.64 34.29 3.19
C ARG A 87 48.82 35.34 4.28
N PHE A 88 50.06 35.70 4.57
CA PHE A 88 50.33 36.78 5.51
C PHE A 88 51.48 37.67 5.01
N GLN A 89 51.40 38.95 5.37
CA GLN A 89 52.40 39.97 5.01
C GLN A 89 52.62 40.93 6.18
N GLY A 90 53.76 41.64 6.18
CA GLY A 90 54.07 42.67 7.17
C GLY A 90 54.69 42.14 8.48
N ASN A 91 55.01 43.08 9.38
CA ASN A 91 55.56 42.82 10.71
C ASN A 91 54.91 43.81 11.72
N PRO A 92 53.95 43.38 12.55
CA PRO A 92 53.49 42.00 12.72
C PRO A 92 52.68 41.47 11.52
N PRO A 93 52.63 40.14 11.29
CA PRO A 93 51.91 39.53 10.16
C PRO A 93 50.41 39.87 10.16
N ALA A 94 49.90 40.32 9.01
CA ALA A 94 48.48 40.47 8.72
C ALA A 94 48.01 39.31 7.83
N TYR A 95 46.98 38.56 8.28
CA TYR A 95 46.51 37.31 7.66
C TYR A 95 45.27 37.53 6.77
N ASP A 96 45.33 37.06 5.54
CA ASP A 96 44.18 36.87 4.65
C ASP A 96 43.84 35.39 4.58
N LEU A 97 42.71 35.00 5.18
CA LEU A 97 42.25 33.60 5.28
C LEU A 97 41.16 33.32 4.24
N THR A 98 41.21 32.17 3.58
CA THR A 98 40.12 31.64 2.77
C THR A 98 39.77 30.24 3.25
N PHE A 99 38.51 30.03 3.65
CA PHE A 99 37.95 28.70 3.81
C PHE A 99 37.47 28.17 2.46
N GLU A 100 37.97 27.01 2.05
CA GLU A 100 37.48 26.25 0.90
C GLU A 100 36.67 25.07 1.43
N ILE A 101 35.38 25.06 1.14
CA ILE A 101 34.46 24.06 1.68
C ILE A 101 33.75 23.28 0.57
N THR A 102 33.33 22.07 0.91
CA THR A 102 32.36 21.30 0.14
C THR A 102 31.20 20.96 1.06
N GLU A 103 30.02 21.51 0.80
CA GLU A 103 28.81 21.22 1.57
C GLU A 103 28.36 19.77 1.40
N ASN A 104 27.74 19.23 2.44
CA ASN A 104 27.14 17.91 2.38
C ASN A 104 25.86 17.97 1.52
N GLN A 105 25.83 17.20 0.43
CA GLN A 105 24.71 17.20 -0.52
C GLN A 105 23.61 16.19 -0.18
N GLN A 106 23.85 15.27 0.75
CA GLN A 106 22.86 14.27 1.15
C GLN A 106 21.94 14.84 2.22
N LEU A 107 20.99 15.66 1.77
CA LEU A 107 20.09 16.43 2.64
C LEU A 107 18.71 15.79 2.70
N PHE A 108 18.22 15.59 3.92
CA PHE A 108 16.91 15.00 4.20
C PHE A 108 15.97 16.03 4.82
N PRO A 109 14.66 15.99 4.49
CA PRO A 109 13.67 16.80 5.20
C PRO A 109 13.58 16.37 6.66
N MET A 110 13.32 17.34 7.54
CA MET A 110 13.06 17.08 8.95
C MET A 110 11.57 16.81 9.21
N ARG A 111 11.30 15.80 10.03
CA ARG A 111 9.97 15.46 10.54
C ARG A 111 10.00 15.39 12.06
N PHE A 112 8.90 15.79 12.68
CA PHE A 112 8.73 15.81 14.13
C PHE A 112 7.47 15.01 14.45
N GLU A 113 7.56 14.06 15.39
CA GLU A 113 6.40 13.29 15.81
C GLU A 113 6.29 13.27 17.33
N ARG A 114 5.09 13.50 17.84
CA ARG A 114 4.74 13.32 19.26
C ARG A 114 5.61 14.12 20.23
N LEU A 115 6.09 15.30 19.81
CA LEU A 115 6.86 16.21 20.67
C LEU A 115 5.96 17.06 21.60
N GLY A 116 4.63 17.05 21.39
CA GLY A 116 3.68 17.85 22.16
C GLY A 116 3.68 19.34 21.81
N VAL A 117 4.37 19.71 20.73
CA VAL A 117 4.46 21.06 20.16
C VAL A 117 4.21 20.99 18.65
N SER A 118 3.79 22.08 18.03
CA SER A 118 3.55 22.10 16.59
C SER A 118 4.87 22.13 15.80
N ASP A 119 4.89 21.44 14.66
CA ASP A 119 6.03 21.43 13.74
C ASP A 119 6.50 22.83 13.34
N ASP A 120 5.57 23.74 13.08
CA ASP A 120 5.89 25.11 12.65
C ASP A 120 6.59 25.89 13.76
N ALA A 121 6.20 25.68 15.02
CA ALA A 121 6.88 26.30 16.16
C ALA A 121 8.30 25.75 16.33
N VAL A 122 8.50 24.44 16.14
CA VAL A 122 9.84 23.82 16.16
C VAL A 122 10.72 24.39 15.04
N ARG A 123 10.21 24.44 13.81
CA ARG A 123 10.96 24.99 12.66
C ARG A 123 11.32 26.46 12.87
N GLN A 124 10.40 27.25 13.41
CA GLN A 124 10.66 28.65 13.72
C GLN A 124 11.74 28.79 14.79
N TYR A 125 11.65 28.02 15.89
CA TYR A 125 12.67 28.03 16.93
C TYR A 125 14.06 27.66 16.37
N LEU A 126 14.12 26.62 15.53
CA LEU A 126 15.37 26.20 14.89
C LEU A 126 15.97 27.30 14.00
N ARG A 127 15.15 27.98 13.20
CA ARG A 127 15.60 29.13 12.39
C ARG A 127 16.27 30.22 13.23
N ASP A 128 15.71 30.49 14.41
CA ASP A 128 16.16 31.59 15.26
C ASP A 128 17.40 31.22 16.11
N HIS A 129 17.58 29.94 16.44
CA HIS A 129 18.57 29.49 17.43
C HIS A 129 19.69 28.61 16.87
N VAL A 130 19.51 27.99 15.70
CA VAL A 130 20.53 27.14 15.07
C VAL A 130 21.27 27.94 14.02
N MET A 131 22.55 28.24 14.27
CA MET A 131 23.44 28.81 13.24
C MET A 131 23.57 27.83 12.06
N LEU A 132 23.68 28.33 10.83
CA LEU A 132 23.69 27.50 9.61
C LEU A 132 22.45 26.58 9.52
N PHE A 133 21.28 27.13 9.86
CA PHE A 133 20.01 26.43 9.72
C PHE A 133 19.66 26.15 8.25
N SER A 134 19.03 24.99 8.00
CA SER A 134 18.39 24.65 6.73
C SER A 134 17.17 23.77 6.98
N ASP A 135 16.14 23.87 6.14
CA ASP A 135 14.96 23.00 6.21
C ASP A 135 15.25 21.54 5.83
N ARG A 136 16.38 21.30 5.15
CA ARG A 136 16.91 19.95 4.90
C ARG A 136 18.33 19.83 5.45
N ILE A 137 18.60 18.72 6.12
CA ILE A 137 19.84 18.54 6.89
C ILE A 137 20.52 17.21 6.56
N PRO A 138 21.85 17.13 6.69
CA PRO A 138 22.55 15.85 6.64
C PRO A 138 22.11 14.88 7.72
N GLY A 139 22.22 13.59 7.44
CA GLY A 139 21.95 12.50 8.38
C GLY A 139 23.13 12.10 9.26
N THR A 140 24.11 12.98 9.46
CA THR A 140 25.35 12.66 10.19
C THR A 140 25.18 12.92 11.69
N GLU A 141 25.93 12.21 12.54
CA GLU A 141 25.72 12.24 13.99
C GLU A 141 25.91 13.65 14.60
N GLY A 142 26.90 14.42 14.13
CA GLY A 142 27.13 15.79 14.58
C GLY A 142 25.96 16.73 14.28
N VAL A 143 25.37 16.60 13.09
CA VAL A 143 24.18 17.36 12.70
C VAL A 143 22.96 16.91 13.52
N LEU A 144 22.73 15.61 13.64
CA LEU A 144 21.62 15.07 14.42
C LEU A 144 21.71 15.50 15.89
N HIS A 145 22.90 15.43 16.49
CA HIS A 145 23.15 15.89 17.85
C HIS A 145 22.83 17.38 18.00
N ARG A 146 23.31 18.22 17.09
CA ARG A 146 23.09 19.68 17.10
C ARG A 146 21.60 20.03 17.07
N TYR A 147 20.87 19.48 16.11
CA TYR A 147 19.44 19.77 15.95
C TYR A 147 18.63 19.16 17.09
N ARG A 148 18.93 17.92 17.51
CA ARG A 148 18.28 17.30 18.68
C ARG A 148 18.43 18.15 19.94
N ALA A 149 19.64 18.68 20.21
CA ALA A 149 19.89 19.52 21.38
C ALA A 149 19.05 20.82 21.34
N ALA A 150 18.95 21.46 20.17
CA ALA A 150 18.13 22.65 19.99
C ALA A 150 16.63 22.36 20.18
N ILE A 151 16.13 21.27 19.58
CA ILE A 151 14.72 20.87 19.73
C ILE A 151 14.43 20.47 21.18
N GLN A 152 15.36 19.78 21.85
CA GLN A 152 15.23 19.44 23.27
C GLN A 152 15.10 20.70 24.12
N ALA A 153 15.94 21.71 23.88
CA ALA A 153 15.87 22.99 24.60
C ALA A 153 14.54 23.74 24.35
N PHE A 154 13.94 23.59 23.17
CA PHE A 154 12.61 24.14 22.89
C PHE A 154 11.52 23.36 23.62
N VAL A 155 11.51 22.04 23.48
CA VAL A 155 10.50 21.17 24.12
C VAL A 155 10.58 21.24 25.64
N ASP A 156 11.77 21.41 26.23
CA ASP A 156 11.93 21.58 27.68
C ASP A 156 11.19 22.79 28.26
N GLN A 157 10.87 23.80 27.44
CA GLN A 157 10.10 24.98 27.86
C GLN A 157 8.62 24.65 28.12
N THR A 158 8.09 23.62 27.46
CA THR A 158 6.67 23.25 27.52
C THR A 158 6.43 21.86 28.12
N ASN A 159 7.34 20.92 27.87
CA ASN A 159 7.23 19.52 28.28
C ASN A 159 8.63 18.89 28.56
N PRO A 160 9.26 19.24 29.69
CA PRO A 160 10.62 18.79 30.03
C PRO A 160 10.78 17.28 30.27
N SER A 161 9.65 16.57 30.41
CA SER A 161 9.63 15.11 30.58
C SER A 161 9.96 14.36 29.29
N VAL A 162 9.75 14.97 28.12
CA VAL A 162 9.99 14.34 26.82
C VAL A 162 11.46 14.42 26.47
N LYS A 163 12.14 13.27 26.43
CA LYS A 163 13.49 13.16 25.86
C LYS A 163 13.39 12.81 24.39
N ILE A 164 14.18 13.47 23.54
CA ILE A 164 14.08 13.36 22.09
C ILE A 164 15.24 12.54 21.56
N LYS A 165 14.97 11.68 20.58
CA LYS A 165 15.97 11.05 19.71
C LYS A 165 15.78 11.53 18.27
N ALA A 166 16.85 11.42 17.49
CA ALA A 166 16.86 11.76 16.06
C ALA A 166 17.47 10.58 15.29
N ALA A 167 16.84 10.19 14.18
CA ALA A 167 17.36 9.12 13.33
C ALA A 167 16.87 9.30 11.88
N ILE A 168 17.56 8.66 10.94
CA ILE A 168 17.05 8.53 9.57
C ILE A 168 15.89 7.53 9.56
N SER A 169 14.75 7.97 9.02
CA SER A 169 13.53 7.19 8.87
C SER A 169 13.27 6.85 7.40
N ASN A 170 12.78 5.64 7.17
CA ASN A 170 12.35 5.08 5.89
C ASN A 170 10.85 4.69 5.90
N ASP A 171 10.07 5.29 6.79
CA ASP A 171 8.64 5.02 6.94
C ASP A 171 7.77 5.62 5.81
N ASP A 172 8.27 6.64 5.12
CA ASP A 172 7.72 7.14 3.86
C ASP A 172 8.38 6.40 2.68
N PRO A 173 7.63 5.65 1.85
CA PRO A 173 8.19 4.93 0.71
C PRO A 173 8.71 5.87 -0.39
N LYS A 174 8.36 7.16 -0.38
CA LYS A 174 8.75 8.12 -1.42
C LYS A 174 10.07 8.82 -1.12
N GLN A 175 10.47 8.93 0.15
CA GLN A 175 11.69 9.65 0.54
C GLN A 175 12.15 9.29 1.96
N LEU A 176 13.47 9.29 2.16
CA LEU A 176 14.06 9.26 3.51
C LEU A 176 13.92 10.63 4.20
N SER A 177 13.85 10.61 5.53
CA SER A 177 13.75 11.83 6.35
C SER A 177 14.58 11.72 7.63
N VAL A 178 14.98 12.84 8.22
CA VAL A 178 15.44 12.86 9.61
C VAL A 178 14.21 13.01 10.49
N LEU A 179 13.94 12.00 11.31
CA LEU A 179 12.79 11.95 12.19
C LEU A 179 13.22 12.21 13.64
N PHE A 180 12.61 13.21 14.26
CA PHE A 180 12.73 13.52 15.68
C PHE A 180 11.50 13.01 16.43
N THR A 181 11.70 12.11 17.39
CA THR A 181 10.62 11.52 18.20
C THR A 181 11.01 11.48 19.68
N PRO A 182 10.04 11.23 20.59
CA PRO A 182 10.37 10.80 21.94
C PRO A 182 11.31 9.58 21.92
N ASP A 183 12.28 9.57 22.83
CA ASP A 183 13.20 8.47 23.08
C ASP A 183 12.55 7.44 24.00
N THR A 184 11.47 6.87 23.50
CA THR A 184 10.75 5.77 24.13
C THR A 184 10.72 4.58 23.18
N PRO A 185 10.45 3.36 23.69
CA PRO A 185 10.16 2.22 22.85
C PRO A 185 9.02 2.54 21.87
N PRO A 186 9.10 2.08 20.61
CA PRO A 186 8.07 2.34 19.63
C PRO A 186 6.74 1.73 20.10
N LEU A 187 5.70 2.56 20.12
CA LEU A 187 4.34 2.13 20.41
C LEU A 187 3.79 1.37 19.20
N THR A 188 2.98 0.35 19.43
CA THR A 188 2.25 -0.35 18.37
C THR A 188 0.78 0.01 18.40
N ILE A 189 0.11 -0.07 17.25
CA ILE A 189 -1.33 0.14 17.17
C ILE A 189 -2.01 -1.13 17.71
N SER A 190 -2.77 -0.99 18.79
CA SER A 190 -3.53 -2.08 19.40
C SER A 190 -4.94 -2.16 18.85
N GLN A 191 -5.53 -1.01 18.54
CA GLN A 191 -6.90 -0.91 18.06
C GLN A 191 -7.07 0.39 17.29
N VAL A 192 -7.93 0.36 16.27
CA VAL A 192 -8.45 1.58 15.64
C VAL A 192 -9.94 1.71 15.99
N THR A 193 -10.36 2.93 16.25
CA THR A 193 -11.76 3.31 16.46
C THR A 193 -12.08 4.48 15.54
N VAL A 194 -13.32 4.54 15.07
CA VAL A 194 -13.76 5.57 14.12
C VAL A 194 -15.03 6.25 14.60
N THR A 195 -15.17 7.53 14.27
CA THR A 195 -16.38 8.33 14.52
C THR A 195 -16.65 9.24 13.34
N GLY A 196 -17.87 9.77 13.22
CA GLY A 196 -18.24 10.74 12.17
C GLY A 196 -18.63 10.12 10.82
N ASN A 197 -18.36 8.83 10.61
CA ASN A 197 -18.81 8.12 9.41
C ASN A 197 -20.34 8.00 9.35
N GLN A 198 -20.94 8.33 8.21
CA GLN A 198 -22.37 8.14 7.95
C GLN A 198 -22.62 7.36 6.66
N ALA A 199 -21.77 7.56 5.64
CA ALA A 199 -21.91 6.93 4.34
C ALA A 199 -21.50 5.45 4.30
N VAL A 200 -20.57 5.03 5.18
CA VAL A 200 -20.05 3.65 5.23
C VAL A 200 -20.24 3.09 6.64
N ASP A 201 -20.69 1.84 6.71
CA ASP A 201 -20.88 1.11 7.97
C ASP A 201 -19.59 1.04 8.79
N THR A 202 -19.72 1.34 10.09
CA THR A 202 -18.60 1.31 11.04
C THR A 202 -17.93 -0.06 11.08
N GLY A 203 -18.70 -1.15 11.05
CA GLY A 203 -18.17 -2.51 11.06
C GLY A 203 -17.30 -2.82 9.83
N ALA A 204 -17.72 -2.36 8.65
CA ALA A 204 -16.93 -2.48 7.42
C ALA A 204 -15.61 -1.70 7.50
N ILE A 205 -15.63 -0.46 7.98
CA ILE A 205 -14.42 0.36 8.18
C ILE A 205 -13.47 -0.32 9.16
N LEU A 206 -13.99 -0.76 10.32
CA LEU A 206 -13.19 -1.38 11.37
C LEU A 206 -12.57 -2.70 10.90
N ARG A 207 -13.30 -3.54 10.15
CA ARG A 207 -12.73 -4.77 9.57
C ARG A 207 -11.57 -4.47 8.62
N ALA A 208 -11.75 -3.51 7.71
CA ALA A 208 -10.74 -3.16 6.73
C ALA A 208 -9.47 -2.59 7.38
N VAL A 209 -9.62 -1.62 8.30
CA VAL A 209 -8.47 -0.97 8.93
C VAL A 209 -7.75 -1.88 9.93
N ASN A 210 -8.47 -2.66 10.74
CA ASN A 210 -7.86 -3.51 11.76
C ASN A 210 -7.08 -4.68 11.16
N ALA A 211 -7.45 -5.15 9.95
CA ALA A 211 -6.73 -6.19 9.24
C ALA A 211 -5.28 -5.80 8.88
N VAL A 212 -4.99 -4.50 8.80
CA VAL A 212 -3.67 -3.98 8.39
C VAL A 212 -3.00 -3.11 9.45
N ALA A 213 -3.75 -2.56 10.41
CA ALA A 213 -3.23 -1.63 11.41
C ALA A 213 -2.67 -2.32 12.65
N ILE A 214 -3.33 -3.38 13.13
CA ILE A 214 -3.01 -3.97 14.44
C ILE A 214 -1.59 -4.56 14.43
N GLY A 215 -0.80 -4.21 15.45
CA GLY A 215 0.59 -4.63 15.62
C GLY A 215 1.62 -3.77 14.88
N VAL A 216 1.19 -2.86 14.00
CA VAL A 216 2.09 -1.97 13.27
C VAL A 216 2.71 -0.93 14.23
N PRO A 217 4.02 -0.67 14.17
CA PRO A 217 4.65 0.44 14.89
C PRO A 217 4.04 1.78 14.48
N LEU A 218 3.58 2.54 15.48
CA LEU A 218 2.97 3.85 15.30
C LEU A 218 3.98 4.83 14.70
N SER A 219 3.63 5.35 13.52
CA SER A 219 4.21 6.55 12.92
C SER A 219 3.09 7.27 12.19
N ASP A 220 3.17 8.60 12.11
CA ASP A 220 2.10 9.41 11.52
C ASP A 220 1.97 9.09 10.01
N MET A 221 3.11 8.86 9.33
CA MET A 221 3.14 8.48 7.93
C MET A 221 2.51 7.10 7.69
N ARG A 222 2.94 6.08 8.45
CA ARG A 222 2.38 4.73 8.31
C ARG A 222 0.89 4.71 8.60
N LEU A 223 0.47 5.38 9.66
CA LEU A 223 -0.93 5.47 10.02
C LEU A 223 -1.74 6.14 8.90
N LYS A 224 -1.25 7.27 8.37
CA LYS A 224 -1.89 7.93 7.22
C LYS A 224 -2.04 6.99 6.03
N MET A 225 -0.99 6.25 5.68
CA MET A 225 -1.03 5.28 4.57
C MET A 225 -2.05 4.17 4.81
N ILE A 226 -2.12 3.65 6.05
CA ILE A 226 -3.09 2.63 6.45
C ILE A 226 -4.52 3.17 6.32
N LEU A 227 -4.81 4.37 6.85
CA LEU A 227 -6.14 4.97 6.77
C LEU A 227 -6.53 5.26 5.31
N ASP A 228 -5.61 5.83 4.53
CA ASP A 228 -5.83 6.10 3.11
C ASP A 228 -6.10 4.81 2.33
N GLY A 229 -5.31 3.75 2.55
CA GLY A 229 -5.45 2.49 1.82
C GLY A 229 -6.64 1.64 2.24
N ALA A 230 -7.01 1.65 3.53
CA ALA A 230 -8.08 0.80 4.05
C ALA A 230 -9.46 1.48 3.96
N ILE A 231 -9.54 2.81 4.14
CA ILE A 231 -10.82 3.51 4.30
C ILE A 231 -11.23 4.23 3.02
N LYS A 232 -10.33 4.93 2.33
CA LYS A 232 -10.71 5.70 1.12
C LYS A 232 -11.36 4.85 0.03
N PRO A 233 -10.91 3.62 -0.27
CA PRO A 233 -11.57 2.79 -1.27
C PRO A 233 -13.03 2.46 -0.94
N LEU A 234 -13.35 2.21 0.34
CA LEU A 234 -14.72 1.93 0.78
C LEU A 234 -15.65 3.13 0.53
N TYR A 235 -15.14 4.33 0.78
CA TYR A 235 -15.86 5.57 0.56
C TYR A 235 -15.97 5.94 -0.91
N ALA A 236 -14.89 5.80 -1.68
CA ALA A 236 -14.89 6.02 -3.12
C ALA A 236 -15.93 5.12 -3.82
N ALA A 237 -16.06 3.87 -3.37
CA ALA A 237 -17.09 2.95 -3.87
C ALA A 237 -18.53 3.43 -3.63
N LYS A 238 -18.77 4.30 -2.64
CA LYS A 238 -20.09 4.90 -2.35
C LYS A 238 -20.21 6.36 -2.81
N GLY A 239 -19.26 6.83 -3.62
CA GLY A 239 -19.29 8.18 -4.19
C GLY A 239 -18.68 9.25 -3.29
N TYR A 240 -17.87 8.89 -2.29
CA TYR A 240 -17.26 9.83 -1.36
C TYR A 240 -15.73 9.87 -1.52
N ALA A 241 -15.25 10.18 -2.73
CA ALA A 241 -13.83 10.14 -3.06
C ALA A 241 -12.98 11.14 -2.25
N ALA A 242 -13.60 12.22 -1.76
CA ALA A 242 -12.95 13.27 -0.98
C ALA A 242 -13.07 13.06 0.55
N VAL A 243 -13.28 11.82 1.00
CA VAL A 243 -13.24 11.48 2.43
C VAL A 243 -11.89 11.89 3.06
N SER A 244 -11.96 12.40 4.28
CA SER A 244 -10.78 12.87 5.01
C SER A 244 -10.81 12.46 6.48
N PHE A 245 -9.65 12.57 7.12
CA PHE A 245 -9.42 12.23 8.53
C PHE A 245 -9.01 13.49 9.28
N PRO A 246 -9.93 14.44 9.52
CA PRO A 246 -9.61 15.76 10.06
C PRO A 246 -8.96 15.70 11.45
N LYS A 247 -9.19 14.62 12.19
CA LYS A 247 -8.66 14.45 13.53
C LYS A 247 -8.26 13.00 13.76
N VAL A 248 -7.02 12.81 14.18
CA VAL A 248 -6.45 11.51 14.57
C VAL A 248 -5.77 11.70 15.92
N GLU A 249 -6.26 10.98 16.92
CA GLU A 249 -5.71 11.02 18.28
C GLU A 249 -5.29 9.62 18.71
N THR A 250 -4.39 9.55 19.68
CA THR A 250 -3.93 8.29 20.27
C THR A 250 -4.13 8.32 21.77
N GLU A 251 -4.62 7.22 22.33
CA GLU A 251 -4.65 7.01 23.78
C GLU A 251 -3.92 5.71 24.15
N PRO A 252 -3.31 5.62 25.34
CA PRO A 252 -2.71 4.38 25.81
C PRO A 252 -3.74 3.25 25.89
N SER A 253 -3.36 2.08 25.40
CA SER A 253 -4.17 0.87 25.60
C SER A 253 -4.16 0.45 27.07
N LYS A 254 -5.31 -0.03 27.57
CA LYS A 254 -5.41 -0.61 28.92
C LYS A 254 -4.99 -2.08 28.97
N SER A 255 -4.94 -2.76 27.84
CA SER A 255 -4.74 -4.22 27.75
C SER A 255 -3.32 -4.63 27.38
N ASN A 256 -2.53 -3.72 26.81
CA ASN A 256 -1.17 -3.98 26.35
C ASN A 256 -0.36 -2.68 26.26
N LEU A 257 0.92 -2.79 25.90
CA LEU A 257 1.85 -1.66 25.76
C LEU A 257 1.66 -0.85 24.46
N GLY A 258 0.54 -1.02 23.75
CA GLY A 258 0.25 -0.27 22.52
C GLY A 258 -0.73 0.89 22.73
N VAL A 259 -1.23 1.44 21.64
CA VAL A 259 -2.17 2.57 21.63
C VAL A 259 -3.48 2.25 20.92
N ILE A 260 -4.55 2.91 21.35
CA ILE A 260 -5.81 2.98 20.61
C ILE A 260 -5.77 4.24 19.77
N VAL A 261 -5.94 4.08 18.46
CA VAL A 261 -6.04 5.20 17.51
C VAL A 261 -7.51 5.57 17.34
N LYS A 262 -7.85 6.83 17.60
CA LYS A 262 -9.18 7.41 17.40
C LYS A 262 -9.17 8.27 16.16
N VAL A 263 -9.92 7.85 15.15
CA VAL A 263 -10.01 8.55 13.86
C VAL A 263 -11.38 9.19 13.74
N GLN A 264 -11.42 10.50 13.61
CA GLN A 264 -12.62 11.19 13.14
C GLN A 264 -12.61 11.16 11.62
N ILE A 265 -13.70 10.69 11.03
CA ILE A 265 -13.91 10.65 9.59
C ILE A 265 -14.85 11.79 9.21
N ALA A 266 -14.49 12.50 8.15
CA ALA A 266 -15.38 13.40 7.44
C ALA A 266 -15.60 12.84 6.04
N ASP A 267 -16.82 12.35 5.77
CA ASP A 267 -17.22 11.67 4.53
C ASP A 267 -16.90 12.50 3.27
N GLY A 268 -16.94 13.83 3.38
CA GLY A 268 -16.67 14.73 2.26
C GLY A 268 -17.87 14.86 1.31
N PRO A 269 -17.72 15.62 0.22
CA PRO A 269 -18.78 15.81 -0.76
C PRO A 269 -19.08 14.54 -1.55
N ILE A 270 -20.35 14.40 -1.92
CA ILE A 270 -20.84 13.31 -2.79
C ILE A 270 -20.43 13.58 -4.23
N PHE A 271 -19.88 12.55 -4.86
CA PHE A 271 -19.69 12.41 -6.28
C PHE A 271 -20.91 11.72 -6.88
N LYS A 272 -21.36 12.26 -8.01
CA LYS A 272 -22.54 11.75 -8.72
C LYS A 272 -22.12 10.93 -9.94
N PHE A 273 -23.00 10.10 -10.46
CA PHE A 273 -22.82 9.53 -11.79
C PHE A 273 -22.68 10.67 -12.83
N GLY A 274 -21.62 10.60 -13.62
CA GLY A 274 -21.37 11.48 -14.75
C GLY A 274 -21.90 10.90 -16.05
N ALA A 275 -21.16 11.08 -17.14
CA ALA A 275 -21.46 10.43 -18.41
C ALA A 275 -21.23 8.91 -18.31
N ILE A 276 -22.09 8.16 -18.99
CA ILE A 276 -21.97 6.70 -19.11
C ILE A 276 -21.67 6.40 -20.58
N HIS A 277 -20.56 5.71 -20.81
CA HIS A 277 -20.07 5.38 -22.14
C HIS A 277 -20.05 3.87 -22.34
N PHE A 278 -20.37 3.44 -23.54
CA PHE A 278 -20.25 2.05 -23.98
C PHE A 278 -19.30 2.00 -25.17
N HIS A 279 -18.33 1.12 -25.13
CA HIS A 279 -17.43 0.84 -26.26
C HIS A 279 -17.49 -0.65 -26.58
N GLY A 280 -17.39 -0.98 -27.87
CA GLY A 280 -17.45 -2.36 -28.36
C GLY A 280 -18.66 -2.62 -29.25
N SER A 281 -18.86 -3.88 -29.61
CA SER A 281 -19.95 -4.35 -30.48
C SER A 281 -20.69 -5.51 -29.83
N GLY A 282 -21.87 -5.86 -30.36
CA GLY A 282 -22.61 -7.06 -29.93
C GLY A 282 -23.84 -6.80 -29.05
N MET A 283 -24.21 -5.53 -28.85
CA MET A 283 -25.49 -5.13 -28.25
C MET A 283 -25.97 -3.79 -28.81
N ASP A 284 -27.27 -3.56 -28.76
CA ASP A 284 -27.88 -2.27 -29.05
C ASP A 284 -27.66 -1.30 -27.88
N GLU A 285 -26.97 -0.19 -28.15
CA GLU A 285 -26.67 0.82 -27.14
C GLU A 285 -27.94 1.49 -26.59
N GLU A 286 -28.99 1.63 -27.40
CA GLU A 286 -30.27 2.19 -26.96
C GLU A 286 -30.96 1.24 -25.97
N GLU A 287 -30.93 -0.06 -26.24
CA GLU A 287 -31.46 -1.08 -25.34
C GLU A 287 -30.71 -1.10 -24.01
N ILE A 288 -29.36 -1.09 -24.05
CA ILE A 288 -28.51 -1.01 -22.85
C ILE A 288 -28.86 0.23 -22.04
N ARG A 289 -28.90 1.41 -22.69
CA ARG A 289 -29.18 2.70 -22.04
C ARG A 289 -30.55 2.74 -21.38
N SER A 290 -31.55 2.11 -22.00
CA SER A 290 -32.91 2.05 -21.44
C SER A 290 -33.01 1.23 -20.14
N ASN A 291 -32.08 0.29 -19.93
CA ASN A 291 -32.09 -0.66 -18.80
C ASN A 291 -31.09 -0.33 -17.68
N ILE A 292 -30.32 0.77 -17.78
CA ILE A 292 -29.35 1.14 -16.74
C ILE A 292 -30.09 1.48 -15.42
N PRO A 293 -29.74 0.84 -14.29
CA PRO A 293 -30.44 1.05 -13.01
C PRO A 293 -30.06 2.35 -12.29
N PHE A 294 -29.24 3.20 -12.92
CA PHE A 294 -28.77 4.48 -12.40
C PHE A 294 -28.67 5.51 -13.51
N LYS A 295 -28.71 6.80 -13.13
CA LYS A 295 -28.72 7.92 -14.07
C LYS A 295 -27.67 8.97 -13.70
N PRO A 296 -27.15 9.72 -14.68
CA PRO A 296 -26.33 10.90 -14.40
C PRO A 296 -27.00 11.81 -13.37
N GLY A 297 -26.23 12.30 -12.40
CA GLY A 297 -26.70 13.17 -11.32
C GLY A 297 -27.18 12.44 -10.05
N GLN A 298 -27.40 11.12 -10.09
CA GLN A 298 -27.59 10.31 -8.87
C GLN A 298 -26.25 10.10 -8.15
N THR A 299 -26.27 9.83 -6.84
CA THR A 299 -25.06 9.46 -6.08
C THR A 299 -24.37 8.26 -6.73
N PHE A 300 -23.06 8.37 -6.94
CA PHE A 300 -22.25 7.29 -7.47
C PHE A 300 -22.25 6.09 -6.50
N ASP A 301 -22.42 4.89 -7.04
CA ASP A 301 -22.31 3.64 -6.29
C ASP A 301 -21.66 2.57 -7.19
N ALA A 302 -20.43 2.18 -6.85
CA ALA A 302 -19.65 1.20 -7.60
C ALA A 302 -20.33 -0.18 -7.63
N GLU A 303 -21.13 -0.52 -6.61
CA GLU A 303 -21.87 -1.78 -6.59
C GLU A 303 -22.94 -1.81 -7.68
N LYS A 304 -23.61 -0.68 -7.94
CA LYS A 304 -24.56 -0.57 -9.06
C LYS A 304 -23.84 -0.70 -10.41
N VAL A 305 -22.64 -0.13 -10.53
CA VAL A 305 -21.81 -0.23 -11.74
C VAL A 305 -21.46 -1.70 -12.02
N ASP A 306 -21.00 -2.42 -11.01
CA ASP A 306 -20.58 -3.82 -11.13
C ASP A 306 -21.77 -4.76 -11.34
N ASN A 307 -22.88 -4.57 -10.62
CA ASN A 307 -24.10 -5.35 -10.83
C ASN A 307 -24.63 -5.20 -12.26
N PHE A 308 -24.59 -3.98 -12.81
CA PHE A 308 -24.99 -3.76 -14.20
C PHE A 308 -24.00 -4.40 -15.19
N ARG A 309 -22.69 -4.35 -14.91
CA ARG A 309 -21.66 -5.07 -15.70
C ARG A 309 -21.97 -6.58 -15.77
N LEU A 310 -22.28 -7.19 -14.63
CA LEU A 310 -22.64 -8.60 -14.53
C LEU A 310 -23.95 -8.91 -15.27
N ASP A 311 -24.94 -8.02 -15.20
CA ASP A 311 -26.19 -8.17 -15.93
C ASP A 311 -25.97 -8.16 -17.45
N LEU A 312 -25.18 -7.19 -17.95
CA LEU A 312 -24.80 -7.13 -19.36
C LEU A 312 -24.10 -8.41 -19.80
N MET A 313 -23.10 -8.88 -19.05
CA MET A 313 -22.41 -10.14 -19.37
C MET A 313 -23.37 -11.32 -19.42
N ARG A 314 -24.30 -11.45 -18.47
CA ARG A 314 -25.29 -12.54 -18.47
C ARG A 314 -26.20 -12.48 -19.71
N ARG A 315 -26.68 -11.30 -20.10
CA ARG A 315 -27.50 -11.12 -21.32
C ARG A 315 -26.75 -11.54 -22.59
N MET A 316 -25.46 -11.22 -22.70
CA MET A 316 -24.64 -11.67 -23.84
C MET A 316 -24.57 -13.20 -23.88
N LYS A 317 -24.29 -13.81 -22.73
CA LYS A 317 -24.18 -15.27 -22.61
C LYS A 317 -25.49 -15.98 -22.94
N HIS A 318 -26.63 -15.40 -22.58
CA HIS A 318 -27.95 -15.90 -22.97
C HIS A 318 -28.13 -15.96 -24.50
N ASN A 319 -27.48 -15.06 -25.23
CA ASN A 319 -27.51 -15.00 -26.69
C ASN A 319 -26.39 -15.83 -27.37
N GLY A 320 -25.79 -16.80 -26.65
CA GLY A 320 -24.72 -17.65 -27.17
C GLY A 320 -23.32 -17.08 -27.08
N LEU A 321 -23.13 -15.85 -26.62
CA LEU A 321 -21.80 -15.23 -26.51
C LEU A 321 -21.09 -15.68 -25.21
N LEU A 322 -20.68 -16.95 -25.14
CA LEU A 322 -20.16 -17.54 -23.89
C LEU A 322 -18.85 -16.91 -23.39
N ASP A 323 -18.04 -16.44 -24.34
CA ASP A 323 -16.77 -15.75 -24.08
C ASP A 323 -16.93 -14.25 -23.85
N ALA A 324 -18.17 -13.76 -23.79
CA ALA A 324 -18.44 -12.34 -23.57
C ALA A 324 -17.82 -11.85 -22.26
N ASN A 325 -17.12 -10.72 -22.35
CA ASN A 325 -16.52 -10.03 -21.22
C ASN A 325 -16.85 -8.55 -21.26
N VAL A 326 -17.13 -7.97 -20.10
CA VAL A 326 -17.34 -6.53 -19.95
C VAL A 326 -16.42 -6.01 -18.87
N VAL A 327 -15.58 -5.04 -19.21
CA VAL A 327 -14.64 -4.38 -18.30
C VAL A 327 -15.16 -2.97 -18.01
N THR A 328 -15.13 -2.57 -16.75
CA THR A 328 -15.58 -1.24 -16.32
C THR A 328 -14.41 -0.33 -15.94
N GLU A 329 -14.47 0.92 -16.37
CA GLU A 329 -13.56 1.97 -15.97
C GLU A 329 -14.36 3.10 -15.31
N ALA A 330 -13.97 3.46 -14.09
CA ALA A 330 -14.53 4.60 -13.37
C ALA A 330 -13.53 5.74 -13.39
N ASN A 331 -13.92 6.87 -14.00
CA ASN A 331 -13.08 8.05 -14.20
C ASN A 331 -13.66 9.24 -13.42
N PRO A 332 -13.18 9.49 -12.18
CA PRO A 332 -13.58 10.63 -11.37
C PRO A 332 -13.16 11.95 -12.03
N ASP A 333 -14.07 12.92 -12.01
CA ASP A 333 -13.83 14.31 -12.34
C ASP A 333 -14.07 15.14 -11.08
N ASP A 334 -12.97 15.47 -10.40
CA ASP A 334 -13.00 16.18 -9.11
C ASP A 334 -13.61 17.59 -9.23
N SER A 335 -13.43 18.24 -10.39
CA SER A 335 -13.91 19.60 -10.63
C SER A 335 -15.43 19.66 -10.70
N ARG A 336 -16.04 18.67 -11.38
CA ARG A 336 -17.49 18.54 -11.51
C ARG A 336 -18.12 17.66 -10.43
N ARG A 337 -17.30 16.97 -9.62
CA ARG A 337 -17.72 15.98 -8.62
C ARG A 337 -18.63 14.91 -9.23
N VAL A 338 -18.19 14.38 -10.35
CA VAL A 338 -18.88 13.27 -11.02
C VAL A 338 -17.91 12.14 -11.30
N VAL A 339 -18.40 10.92 -11.40
CA VAL A 339 -17.64 9.77 -11.87
C VAL A 339 -18.24 9.34 -13.19
N ASN A 340 -17.47 9.50 -14.27
CA ASN A 340 -17.87 8.98 -15.58
C ASN A 340 -17.55 7.48 -15.60
N VAL A 341 -18.45 6.68 -16.16
CA VAL A 341 -18.32 5.22 -16.19
C VAL A 341 -18.26 4.76 -17.63
N THR A 342 -17.22 4.01 -17.97
CA THR A 342 -17.09 3.40 -19.29
C THR A 342 -17.22 1.88 -19.17
N TYR A 343 -18.09 1.30 -19.98
CA TYR A 343 -18.22 -0.15 -20.15
C TYR A 343 -17.57 -0.54 -21.47
N ASN A 344 -16.48 -1.29 -21.40
CA ASN A 344 -15.78 -1.84 -22.56
C ASN A 344 -16.26 -3.28 -22.77
N VAL A 345 -17.04 -3.49 -23.83
CA VAL A 345 -17.71 -4.76 -24.17
C VAL A 345 -16.90 -5.52 -25.20
N VAL A 346 -16.54 -6.76 -24.87
CA VAL A 346 -15.88 -7.71 -25.77
C VAL A 346 -16.82 -8.90 -25.94
N PRO A 347 -17.55 -9.01 -27.08
CA PRO A 347 -18.59 -10.01 -27.23
C PRO A 347 -18.09 -11.44 -27.38
N GLY A 348 -16.94 -11.66 -28.00
CA GLY A 348 -16.50 -13.00 -28.38
C GLY A 348 -17.35 -13.61 -29.49
N SER A 349 -17.25 -14.93 -29.66
CA SER A 349 -17.97 -15.69 -30.69
C SER A 349 -19.32 -16.19 -30.19
N VAL A 350 -20.25 -16.41 -31.13
CA VAL A 350 -21.55 -17.04 -30.84
C VAL A 350 -21.38 -18.56 -30.83
N TYR A 351 -21.68 -19.17 -29.69
CA TYR A 351 -21.77 -20.60 -29.50
C TYR A 351 -23.19 -21.08 -29.77
N ASN A 352 -23.32 -22.16 -30.51
CA ASN A 352 -24.60 -22.76 -30.85
C ASN A 352 -24.79 -24.09 -30.14
N PHE A 353 -26.01 -24.36 -29.71
CA PHE A 353 -26.39 -25.69 -29.22
C PHE A 353 -26.26 -26.69 -30.38
N GLN A 354 -25.67 -27.85 -30.10
CA GLN A 354 -25.44 -28.89 -31.11
C GLN A 354 -26.02 -30.23 -30.69
N THR A 355 -25.70 -30.69 -29.48
CA THR A 355 -26.02 -32.05 -29.03
C THR A 355 -26.59 -32.02 -27.61
N LEU A 356 -27.57 -32.88 -27.36
CA LEU A 356 -28.07 -33.20 -26.02
C LEU A 356 -27.58 -34.60 -25.63
N ASP A 357 -26.96 -34.70 -24.47
CA ASP A 357 -26.56 -35.94 -23.82
C ASP A 357 -27.41 -36.12 -22.55
N ILE A 358 -28.12 -37.25 -22.44
CA ILE A 358 -29.00 -37.56 -21.31
C ILE A 358 -28.45 -38.78 -20.60
N GLN A 359 -28.21 -38.65 -19.30
CA GLN A 359 -27.60 -39.70 -18.49
C GLN A 359 -28.47 -40.07 -17.29
N GLY A 360 -28.54 -41.38 -16.99
CA GLY A 360 -29.17 -41.90 -15.78
C GLY A 360 -30.68 -42.14 -15.85
N LEU A 361 -31.28 -42.05 -17.04
CA LEU A 361 -32.64 -42.51 -17.33
C LEU A 361 -32.63 -43.91 -17.96
N ASP A 362 -33.75 -44.64 -17.83
CA ASP A 362 -33.94 -45.91 -18.51
C ASP A 362 -34.37 -45.72 -19.98
N VAL A 363 -34.28 -46.81 -20.76
CA VAL A 363 -34.57 -46.85 -22.21
C VAL A 363 -35.99 -46.44 -22.60
N THR A 364 -36.93 -46.43 -21.67
CA THR A 364 -38.32 -46.01 -21.91
C THR A 364 -38.55 -44.54 -21.58
N THR A 365 -37.81 -44.00 -20.61
CA THR A 365 -37.95 -42.64 -20.09
C THR A 365 -37.10 -41.62 -20.86
N GLU A 366 -35.87 -41.99 -21.25
CA GLU A 366 -34.95 -41.10 -21.97
C GLU A 366 -35.55 -40.51 -23.26
N PRO A 367 -36.21 -41.29 -24.14
CA PRO A 367 -36.81 -40.73 -25.36
C PRO A 367 -37.93 -39.72 -25.09
N VAL A 368 -38.61 -39.83 -23.94
CA VAL A 368 -39.66 -38.88 -23.53
C VAL A 368 -39.03 -37.55 -23.15
N VAL A 369 -37.97 -37.56 -22.34
CA VAL A 369 -37.22 -36.34 -21.97
C VAL A 369 -36.60 -35.69 -23.20
N ALA A 370 -35.97 -36.47 -24.08
CA ALA A 370 -35.40 -35.97 -25.32
C ALA A 370 -36.44 -35.29 -26.22
N LYS A 371 -37.68 -35.81 -26.25
CA LYS A 371 -38.79 -35.21 -27.02
C LYS A 371 -39.33 -33.91 -26.40
N LEU A 372 -39.20 -33.75 -25.08
CA LEU A 372 -39.60 -32.53 -24.37
C LEU A 372 -38.56 -31.41 -24.51
N TRP A 373 -37.31 -31.76 -24.80
CA TRP A 373 -36.25 -30.79 -25.06
C TRP A 373 -36.61 -29.89 -26.25
N GLY A 374 -36.63 -28.58 -26.00
CA GLY A 374 -37.12 -27.59 -26.96
C GLY A 374 -36.03 -26.93 -27.80
N GLU A 375 -34.77 -26.94 -27.34
CA GLU A 375 -33.66 -26.32 -28.07
C GLU A 375 -33.27 -27.13 -29.30
N LYS A 376 -33.03 -26.42 -30.41
CA LYS A 376 -32.73 -27.04 -31.71
C LYS A 376 -31.25 -26.83 -32.07
N PRO A 377 -30.58 -27.85 -32.62
CA PRO A 377 -29.20 -27.70 -33.08
C PRO A 377 -29.04 -26.51 -34.03
N GLY A 378 -27.92 -25.78 -33.90
CA GLY A 378 -27.60 -24.59 -34.69
C GLY A 378 -28.22 -23.29 -34.18
N LYS A 379 -28.95 -23.30 -33.06
CA LYS A 379 -29.42 -22.07 -32.39
C LYS A 379 -28.38 -21.57 -31.38
N PRO A 380 -28.27 -20.24 -31.17
CA PRO A 380 -27.42 -19.70 -30.12
C PRO A 380 -27.73 -20.36 -28.78
N PHE A 381 -26.69 -20.84 -28.10
CA PHE A 381 -26.84 -21.58 -26.87
C PHE A 381 -27.14 -20.64 -25.70
N ASN A 382 -28.25 -20.89 -24.99
CA ASN A 382 -28.54 -20.23 -23.73
C ASN A 382 -28.12 -21.12 -22.55
N PRO A 383 -27.12 -20.72 -21.74
CA PRO A 383 -26.65 -21.52 -20.61
C PRO A 383 -27.68 -21.68 -19.48
N ASP A 384 -28.72 -20.84 -19.40
CA ASP A 384 -29.77 -20.95 -18.37
C ASP A 384 -30.87 -21.95 -18.76
N TYR A 385 -30.97 -22.31 -20.06
CA TYR A 385 -32.04 -23.17 -20.56
C TYR A 385 -32.03 -24.61 -19.99
N PRO A 386 -30.87 -25.30 -19.86
CA PRO A 386 -30.84 -26.67 -19.33
C PRO A 386 -31.42 -26.80 -17.92
N ASP A 387 -31.05 -25.89 -17.00
CA ASP A 387 -31.57 -25.88 -15.63
C ASP A 387 -33.06 -25.49 -15.60
N PHE A 388 -33.47 -24.52 -16.43
CA PHE A 388 -34.88 -24.19 -16.60
C PHE A 388 -35.71 -25.40 -17.06
N PHE A 389 -35.20 -26.16 -18.03
CA PHE A 389 -35.83 -27.37 -18.54
C PHE A 389 -35.99 -28.43 -17.44
N LEU A 390 -34.92 -28.72 -16.68
CA LEU A 390 -34.95 -29.69 -15.59
C LEU A 390 -35.97 -29.32 -14.51
N LYS A 391 -35.99 -28.04 -14.12
CA LYS A 391 -36.95 -27.52 -13.15
C LYS A 391 -38.40 -27.71 -13.64
N ARG A 392 -38.65 -27.38 -14.90
CA ARG A 392 -39.98 -27.56 -15.52
C ARG A 392 -40.42 -29.02 -15.55
N VAL A 393 -39.52 -29.93 -15.94
CA VAL A 393 -39.78 -31.38 -15.94
C VAL A 393 -40.14 -31.88 -14.54
N GLN A 394 -39.47 -31.36 -13.51
CA GLN A 394 -39.74 -31.70 -12.11
C GLN A 394 -41.11 -31.16 -11.64
N GLU A 395 -41.45 -29.92 -12.00
CA GLU A 395 -42.73 -29.27 -11.64
C GLU A 395 -43.94 -29.91 -12.31
N GLU A 396 -43.81 -30.33 -13.58
CA GLU A 396 -44.88 -31.01 -14.32
C GLU A 396 -45.12 -32.45 -13.83
N GLY A 397 -44.27 -32.98 -12.94
CA GLY A 397 -44.44 -34.31 -12.35
C GLY A 397 -44.36 -35.43 -13.38
N ILE A 398 -43.67 -35.20 -14.50
CA ILE A 398 -43.60 -36.10 -15.66
C ILE A 398 -43.04 -37.48 -15.26
N PHE A 399 -42.26 -37.53 -14.18
CA PHE A 399 -41.65 -38.76 -13.68
C PHE A 399 -41.79 -38.88 -12.16
N ASP A 400 -42.44 -39.95 -11.70
CA ASP A 400 -42.70 -40.23 -10.28
C ASP A 400 -41.42 -40.53 -9.46
N ASN A 401 -40.28 -40.72 -10.14
CA ASN A 401 -39.05 -41.33 -9.62
C ASN A 401 -37.81 -40.43 -9.71
N LEU A 402 -37.97 -39.12 -9.95
CA LEU A 402 -36.84 -38.21 -10.01
C LEU A 402 -36.47 -37.69 -8.62
N ALA A 403 -35.35 -38.18 -8.08
CA ALA A 403 -34.81 -37.71 -6.81
C ALA A 403 -33.94 -36.46 -6.98
N ASP A 404 -32.90 -36.54 -7.81
CA ASP A 404 -31.97 -35.45 -8.09
C ASP A 404 -31.77 -35.28 -9.59
N THR A 405 -31.71 -34.02 -10.05
CA THR A 405 -31.33 -33.66 -11.42
C THR A 405 -30.25 -32.58 -11.39
N ARG A 406 -29.35 -32.61 -12.37
CA ARG A 406 -28.38 -31.52 -12.62
C ARG A 406 -28.09 -31.41 -14.10
N SER A 407 -27.70 -30.22 -14.55
CA SER A 407 -27.18 -30.00 -15.89
C SER A 407 -25.75 -29.47 -15.87
N ASP A 408 -25.02 -29.71 -16.95
CA ASP A 408 -23.84 -28.94 -17.33
C ASP A 408 -23.71 -28.92 -18.86
N TYR A 409 -22.67 -28.29 -19.39
CA TYR A 409 -22.40 -28.26 -20.81
C TYR A 409 -20.90 -28.26 -21.10
N SER A 410 -20.54 -28.79 -22.26
CA SER A 410 -19.21 -28.69 -22.84
C SER A 410 -19.25 -27.83 -24.11
N ALA A 411 -18.36 -26.86 -24.21
CA ALA A 411 -18.26 -25.95 -25.34
C ALA A 411 -16.93 -26.19 -26.07
N ASP A 412 -16.98 -26.41 -27.38
CA ASP A 412 -15.81 -26.50 -28.23
C ASP A 412 -15.46 -25.11 -28.77
N ALA A 413 -14.37 -24.52 -28.28
CA ALA A 413 -13.92 -23.19 -28.69
C ALA A 413 -13.50 -23.10 -30.16
N SER A 414 -13.21 -24.21 -30.83
CA SER A 414 -12.81 -24.22 -32.25
C SER A 414 -14.03 -24.21 -33.18
N THR A 415 -15.06 -24.98 -32.85
CA THR A 415 -16.28 -25.09 -33.65
C THR A 415 -17.40 -24.18 -33.16
N HIS A 416 -17.28 -23.64 -31.95
CA HIS A 416 -18.32 -22.89 -31.24
C HIS A 416 -19.62 -23.69 -31.09
N ASN A 417 -19.50 -25.01 -30.93
CA ASN A 417 -20.63 -25.90 -30.70
C ASN A 417 -20.69 -26.30 -29.22
N VAL A 418 -21.91 -26.45 -28.72
CA VAL A 418 -22.18 -26.82 -27.32
C VAL A 418 -22.89 -28.16 -27.26
N THR A 419 -22.36 -29.05 -26.43
CA THR A 419 -23.07 -30.25 -25.98
C THR A 419 -23.61 -30.00 -24.58
N VAL A 420 -24.91 -30.18 -24.39
CA VAL A 420 -25.56 -30.10 -23.08
C VAL A 420 -25.62 -31.49 -22.48
N HIS A 421 -25.27 -31.63 -21.21
CA HIS A 421 -25.38 -32.88 -20.47
C HIS A 421 -26.44 -32.73 -19.39
N LEU A 422 -27.44 -33.61 -19.41
CA LEU A 422 -28.47 -33.71 -18.37
C LEU A 422 -28.25 -35.00 -17.58
N TYR A 423 -28.18 -34.87 -16.27
CA TYR A 423 -28.00 -35.99 -15.36
C TYR A 423 -29.25 -36.18 -14.52
N PHE A 424 -29.77 -37.39 -14.54
CA PHE A 424 -30.91 -37.82 -13.75
C PHE A 424 -30.47 -38.92 -12.80
N LYS A 425 -30.79 -38.80 -11.52
CA LYS A 425 -30.57 -39.85 -10.53
C LYS A 425 -31.92 -40.49 -10.21
N GLY A 426 -32.07 -41.76 -10.60
CA GLY A 426 -33.23 -42.57 -10.22
C GLY A 426 -33.41 -42.60 -8.70
N GLY A 427 -34.59 -42.20 -8.24
CA GLY A 427 -35.03 -42.32 -6.86
C GLY A 427 -36.24 -43.25 -6.74
N GLU A 428 -36.46 -43.82 -5.56
CA GLU A 428 -37.67 -44.59 -5.26
C GLU A 428 -38.92 -43.74 -5.51
N SER A 429 -39.90 -44.31 -6.23
CA SER A 429 -41.15 -43.61 -6.57
C SER A 429 -41.89 -43.10 -5.34
N LYS A 430 -42.68 -42.03 -5.47
CA LYS A 430 -43.62 -41.64 -4.39
C LYS A 430 -44.55 -42.80 -3.97
N ALA A 431 -44.94 -43.66 -4.92
CA ALA A 431 -45.75 -44.85 -4.66
C ALA A 431 -44.98 -45.93 -3.87
N GLU A 432 -43.68 -46.06 -4.08
CA GLU A 432 -42.78 -47.01 -3.44
C GLU A 432 -42.36 -46.54 -2.04
N LYS A 433 -42.12 -45.24 -1.88
CA LYS A 433 -42.02 -44.59 -0.56
C LYS A 433 -43.31 -44.71 0.24
N ALA A 434 -44.47 -44.53 -0.40
CA ALA A 434 -45.78 -44.71 0.24
C ALA A 434 -46.06 -46.18 0.60
N ARG A 435 -45.67 -47.13 -0.26
CA ARG A 435 -45.73 -48.57 0.04
C ARG A 435 -44.83 -48.94 1.22
N LYS A 436 -43.55 -48.52 1.22
CA LYS A 436 -42.63 -48.75 2.33
C LYS A 436 -43.12 -48.14 3.63
N LYS A 437 -43.61 -46.90 3.60
CA LYS A 437 -44.19 -46.23 4.77
C LYS A 437 -45.42 -46.98 5.30
N LYS A 438 -46.30 -47.43 4.41
CA LYS A 438 -47.46 -48.26 4.79
C LYS A 438 -47.03 -49.60 5.39
N GLN A 439 -45.99 -50.22 4.85
CA GLN A 439 -45.41 -51.48 5.35
C GLN A 439 -44.71 -51.29 6.71
N GLU A 440 -44.08 -50.13 6.94
CA GLU A 440 -43.50 -49.73 8.23
C GLU A 440 -44.58 -49.44 9.29
N ASP A 441 -45.66 -48.77 8.90
CA ASP A 441 -46.79 -48.47 9.79
C ASP A 441 -47.59 -49.74 10.13
N GLU A 442 -47.72 -50.69 9.19
CA GLU A 442 -48.29 -52.02 9.43
C GLU A 442 -47.39 -52.88 10.35
N ASN A 443 -46.06 -52.83 10.18
CA ASN A 443 -45.13 -53.51 11.10
C ASN A 443 -45.10 -52.87 12.51
N LYS A 444 -45.33 -51.56 12.64
CA LYS A 444 -45.39 -50.88 13.95
C LYS A 444 -46.67 -51.17 14.72
N THR A 445 -47.74 -51.55 14.04
CA THR A 445 -49.04 -51.88 14.66
C THR A 445 -49.14 -53.35 15.09
N SER A 446 -48.27 -54.24 14.58
CA SER A 446 -48.20 -55.65 14.99
C SER A 446 -47.36 -55.93 16.25
N ASP A 447 -46.55 -54.97 16.71
CA ASP A 447 -45.60 -55.16 17.84
C ASP A 447 -46.10 -54.56 19.18
N GLY A 448 -47.43 -54.53 19.36
CA GLY A 448 -48.12 -54.02 20.55
C GLY A 448 -48.00 -54.88 21.80
N THR A 449 -46.81 -55.40 22.12
CA THR A 449 -46.50 -55.94 23.46
C THR A 449 -45.08 -55.53 23.87
N TRP A 450 -45.00 -54.37 24.52
CA TRP A 450 -43.85 -53.96 25.31
C TRP A 450 -43.80 -54.83 26.57
N SER A 451 -42.74 -55.62 26.73
CA SER A 451 -42.31 -56.12 28.05
C SER A 451 -40.90 -55.59 28.33
N PRO A 452 -40.68 -54.79 29.38
CA PRO A 452 -39.33 -54.44 29.81
C PRO A 452 -38.74 -55.69 30.49
N TRP A 453 -37.41 -55.87 30.39
CA TRP A 453 -36.58 -56.94 30.98
C TRP A 453 -36.21 -58.12 30.07
N PRO A 454 -34.92 -58.49 29.98
CA PRO A 454 -34.44 -59.62 29.18
C PRO A 454 -34.59 -60.95 29.94
N PRO A 455 -34.98 -62.07 29.30
CA PRO A 455 -34.90 -63.36 29.95
C PRO A 455 -33.45 -63.87 29.98
N LEU A 456 -33.02 -64.14 31.21
CA LEU A 456 -31.78 -64.79 31.60
C LEU A 456 -31.71 -66.23 31.06
N LEU A 457 -30.51 -66.60 30.61
CA LEU A 457 -30.07 -67.98 30.41
C LEU A 457 -30.22 -68.81 31.69
N VAL A 458 -30.84 -69.98 31.63
CA VAL A 458 -30.43 -71.15 32.44
C VAL A 458 -30.75 -72.45 31.69
N HIS A 459 -29.80 -73.38 31.78
CA HIS A 459 -29.97 -74.82 31.65
C HIS A 459 -30.74 -75.40 32.84
#